data_AF-A0A6P0VDG0-F1
#
_entry.id   AF-A0A6P0VDG0-F1
#
_cell.length_a   1.000
_cell.length_b   1.000
_cell.length_c   1.000
_cell.angle_alpha   90.00
_cell.angle_beta   90.00
_cell.angle_gamma   90.00
#
_symmetry.space_group_name_H-M   'P 1'
#
loop_
_entity.id
_entity.type
_entity.pdbx_description
1 polymer ?
#
loop_
_entity_poly.entity_id
_entity_poly.type
_entity_poly.pdbx_seq_one_letter_code
_entity_poly.pdbx_strand_id
1 'polypeptide(L)'
;MLSDASCVPGDIRYPNDLGILNEARVGSEEIIDTLYEAVREKVNKKPKTYRKLARKDYLKVAKKRKPRTKQRKKAIKKQLQYLRRNLGHIEQLMQAGALLEGLSAAQYKKLLVINEVYRQQQVMYQKKSQRIDDRIVSISQPHIRPIVRGKAGTSVEFGAKILVSCLDEYALVYRISWDNFNESVDLKDQIEAYKSYTGCYPESVHVDKIYRTRQNRAYCKERGIRMSGPRLGRPPKNVSQS
;
A
#
# COMPACT_ATOMS: atom_id res chain seq x y z
N MET A 1 -9.56 -0.20 -29.62
CA MET A 1 -9.53 -0.53 -28.17
C MET A 1 -8.43 0.24 -27.47
N LEU A 2 -8.75 0.91 -26.37
CA LEU A 2 -7.78 1.54 -25.46
C LEU A 2 -7.61 0.64 -24.23
N SER A 3 -6.39 0.48 -23.71
CA SER A 3 -6.19 -0.20 -22.43
C SER A 3 -5.12 0.49 -21.59
N ASP A 4 -5.45 0.72 -20.31
CA ASP A 4 -4.53 1.33 -19.36
C ASP A 4 -4.72 0.79 -17.94
N ALA A 5 -3.65 0.82 -17.15
CA ALA A 5 -3.67 0.48 -15.75
C ALA A 5 -3.71 1.75 -14.88
N SER A 6 -4.81 1.96 -14.18
CA SER A 6 -5.02 3.10 -13.28
C SER A 6 -4.94 2.69 -11.80
N CYS A 7 -4.83 3.67 -10.90
CA CYS A 7 -4.95 3.47 -9.46
C CYS A 7 -6.20 4.20 -9.01
N VAL A 8 -7.12 3.49 -8.37
CA VAL A 8 -8.26 4.09 -7.69
C VAL A 8 -7.78 4.49 -6.30
N PRO A 9 -7.67 5.79 -5.99
CA PRO A 9 -7.12 6.23 -4.72
C PRO A 9 -8.02 5.75 -3.57
N GLY A 10 -7.40 5.16 -2.55
CA GLY A 10 -8.08 4.86 -1.30
C GLY A 10 -8.21 6.11 -0.45
N ASP A 11 -9.30 6.20 0.32
CA ASP A 11 -9.50 7.28 1.28
C ASP A 11 -8.63 7.04 2.53
N ILE A 12 -7.33 7.31 2.40
CA ILE A 12 -6.37 7.27 3.49
C ILE A 12 -5.57 8.56 3.53
N ARG A 13 -5.19 8.95 4.76
CA ARG A 13 -4.18 9.99 4.94
C ARG A 13 -2.88 9.58 4.29
N TYR A 14 -2.19 10.52 3.63
CA TYR A 14 -0.88 10.29 3.05
C TYR A 14 0.09 9.57 4.02
N PRO A 15 0.48 8.32 3.71
CA PRO A 15 1.24 7.49 4.64
C PRO A 15 2.65 8.01 4.92
N ASN A 16 3.06 7.93 6.18
CA ASN A 16 4.45 8.10 6.57
C ASN A 16 4.78 7.31 7.83
N ASP A 17 6.03 6.83 7.93
CA ASP A 17 6.49 5.95 9.02
C ASP A 17 6.24 6.51 10.42
N LEU A 18 6.42 7.82 10.59
CA LEU A 18 6.22 8.44 11.90
C LEU A 18 4.73 8.50 12.28
N GLY A 19 3.86 8.78 11.31
CA GLY A 19 2.41 8.84 11.48
C GLY A 19 1.83 7.47 11.83
N ILE A 20 2.16 6.44 11.04
CA ILE A 20 1.65 5.08 11.26
C ILE A 20 2.12 4.51 12.61
N LEU A 21 3.36 4.77 13.02
CA LEU A 21 3.85 4.36 14.34
C LEU A 21 3.13 5.08 15.48
N ASN A 22 2.78 6.35 15.31
CA ASN A 22 1.99 7.06 16.31
C ASN A 22 0.55 6.52 16.39
N GLU A 23 -0.07 6.21 15.25
CA GLU A 23 -1.40 5.59 15.21
C GLU A 23 -1.38 4.21 15.89
N ALA A 24 -0.37 3.39 15.59
CA ALA A 24 -0.15 2.10 16.24
C ALA A 24 0.06 2.24 17.74
N ARG A 25 0.86 3.23 18.17
CA ARG A 25 1.04 3.53 19.60
C ARG A 25 -0.30 3.88 20.26
N VAL A 26 -1.10 4.77 19.68
CA VAL A 26 -2.41 5.14 20.26
C VAL A 26 -3.33 3.93 20.33
N GLY A 27 -3.43 3.15 19.25
CA GLY A 27 -4.25 1.93 19.25
C GLY A 27 -3.80 0.92 20.31
N SER A 28 -2.49 0.75 20.52
CA SER A 28 -1.98 -0.12 21.58
C SER A 28 -2.30 0.40 22.99
N GLU A 29 -2.41 1.72 23.19
CA GLU A 29 -2.82 2.30 24.47
C GLU A 29 -4.29 2.02 24.78
N GLU A 30 -5.16 2.10 23.77
CA GLU A 30 -6.57 1.73 23.88
C GLU A 30 -6.74 0.24 24.22
N ILE A 31 -5.96 -0.63 23.57
CA ILE A 31 -5.99 -2.08 23.82
C ILE A 31 -5.51 -2.38 25.25
N ILE A 32 -4.44 -1.74 25.72
CA ILE A 32 -3.99 -1.86 27.13
C ILE A 32 -5.10 -1.40 28.08
N ASP A 33 -5.80 -0.31 27.75
CA ASP A 33 -6.88 0.21 28.59
C ASP A 33 -8.02 -0.83 28.74
N THR A 34 -8.41 -1.50 27.65
CA THR A 34 -9.42 -2.57 27.67
C THR A 34 -8.95 -3.83 28.40
N LEU A 35 -7.76 -4.34 28.06
CA LEU A 35 -7.25 -5.58 28.68
C LEU A 35 -7.00 -5.42 30.18
N TYR A 36 -6.52 -4.24 30.61
CA TYR A 36 -6.31 -3.97 32.03
C TYR A 36 -7.61 -4.00 32.82
N GLU A 37 -8.70 -3.45 32.27
CA GLU A 37 -9.99 -3.45 32.96
C GLU A 37 -10.48 -4.87 33.23
N ALA A 38 -10.26 -5.80 32.28
CA ALA A 38 -10.62 -7.20 32.42
C ALA A 38 -9.85 -7.96 33.52
N VAL A 39 -8.68 -7.47 33.94
CA VAL A 39 -7.85 -8.10 34.98
C VAL A 39 -7.55 -7.18 36.15
N ARG A 40 -8.33 -6.13 36.32
CA ARG A 40 -8.07 -5.08 37.32
C ARG A 40 -7.99 -5.60 38.75
N GLU A 41 -8.74 -6.66 39.05
CA GLU A 41 -8.71 -7.34 40.35
C GLU A 41 -7.43 -8.16 40.58
N LYS A 42 -6.80 -8.63 39.50
CA LYS A 42 -5.57 -9.43 39.54
C LYS A 42 -4.32 -8.57 39.41
N VAL A 43 -4.42 -7.43 38.75
CA VAL A 43 -3.31 -6.52 38.46
C VAL A 43 -3.53 -5.19 39.18
N ASN A 44 -2.89 -5.04 40.34
CA ASN A 44 -3.04 -3.89 41.23
C ASN A 44 -2.68 -2.53 40.58
N LYS A 45 -1.91 -2.52 39.49
CA LYS A 45 -1.45 -1.27 38.86
C LYS A 45 -1.41 -1.35 37.34
N LYS A 46 -2.09 -0.39 36.72
CA LYS A 46 -2.08 -0.22 35.27
C LYS A 46 -0.67 0.05 34.71
N PRO A 47 -0.26 -0.63 33.63
CA PRO A 47 1.02 -0.38 32.98
C PRO A 47 1.19 1.07 32.50
N LYS A 48 2.39 1.64 32.71
CA LYS A 48 2.69 3.04 32.33
C LYS A 48 3.02 3.16 30.83
N THR A 49 2.11 3.72 30.04
CA THR A 49 2.32 3.88 28.58
C THR A 49 3.07 5.15 28.17
N TYR A 50 3.30 6.10 29.09
CA TYR A 50 3.90 7.41 28.79
C TYR A 50 3.14 8.21 27.68
N ARG A 51 1.85 7.93 27.47
CA ARG A 51 1.03 8.46 26.36
C ARG A 51 1.16 9.97 26.11
N LYS A 52 1.17 10.78 27.18
CA LYS A 52 1.34 12.25 27.09
C LYS A 52 2.71 12.63 26.54
N LEU A 53 3.78 12.01 27.05
CA LEU A 53 5.15 12.26 26.60
C LEU A 53 5.35 11.77 25.17
N ALA A 54 4.86 10.57 24.84
CA ALA A 54 4.97 9.99 23.51
C ALA A 54 4.26 10.84 22.44
N ARG A 55 3.07 11.36 22.76
CA ARG A 55 2.36 12.33 21.91
C ARG A 55 3.14 13.62 21.72
N LYS A 56 3.73 14.19 22.78
CA LYS A 56 4.56 15.40 22.69
C LYS A 56 5.79 15.18 21.80
N ASP A 57 6.47 14.05 21.96
CA ASP A 57 7.63 13.66 21.15
C ASP A 57 7.27 13.51 19.66
N TYR A 58 6.11 12.92 19.35
CA TYR A 58 5.57 12.84 17.99
C TYR A 58 5.28 14.23 17.42
N LEU A 59 4.50 15.05 18.12
CA LEU A 59 4.06 16.37 17.64
C LEU A 59 5.23 17.32 17.37
N LYS A 60 6.32 17.22 18.14
CA LYS A 60 7.54 18.02 17.94
C LYS A 60 8.14 17.85 16.54
N VAL A 61 7.95 16.70 15.90
CA VAL A 61 8.43 16.42 14.54
C VAL A 61 7.31 16.50 13.51
N ALA A 62 6.12 16.00 13.82
CA ALA A 62 4.99 15.97 12.89
C ALA A 62 4.48 17.37 12.49
N LYS A 63 4.61 18.38 13.38
CA LYS A 63 4.21 19.76 13.07
C LYS A 63 5.19 20.52 12.18
N LYS A 64 6.36 19.96 11.89
CA LYS A 64 7.38 20.63 11.06
C LYS A 64 7.09 20.40 9.58
N ARG A 65 7.13 21.47 8.78
CA ARG A 65 6.94 21.39 7.32
C ARG A 65 7.99 20.50 6.63
N LYS A 66 9.26 20.62 7.01
CA LYS A 66 10.38 19.83 6.44
C LYS A 66 11.34 19.37 7.55
N PRO A 67 11.03 18.28 8.28
CA PRO A 67 11.92 17.77 9.33
C PRO A 67 13.17 17.12 8.71
N ARG A 68 14.35 17.42 9.26
CA ARG A 68 15.62 16.82 8.79
C ARG A 68 15.59 15.30 8.96
N THR A 69 16.28 14.56 8.08
CA THR A 69 16.35 13.09 8.13
C THR A 69 16.77 12.54 9.49
N LYS A 70 17.79 13.16 10.12
CA LYS A 70 18.22 12.81 11.49
C LYS A 70 17.11 12.96 12.53
N GLN A 71 16.28 14.02 12.41
CA GLN A 71 15.15 14.27 13.31
C GLN A 71 14.03 13.24 13.09
N ARG A 72 13.69 12.94 11.84
CA ARG A 72 12.72 11.88 11.49
C ARG A 72 13.15 10.53 12.06
N LYS A 73 14.40 10.13 11.81
CA LYS A 73 14.95 8.85 12.30
C LYS A 73 14.92 8.76 13.83
N LYS A 74 15.25 9.86 14.54
CA LYS A 74 15.17 9.91 16.01
C LYS A 74 13.73 9.77 16.50
N ALA A 75 12.76 10.42 15.83
CA ALA A 75 11.35 10.32 16.21
C ALA A 75 10.77 8.94 15.95
N ILE A 76 11.09 8.32 14.81
CA ILE A 76 10.71 6.93 14.49
C ILE A 76 11.27 5.97 15.56
N LYS A 77 12.56 6.10 15.92
CA LYS A 77 13.16 5.30 17.01
C LYS A 77 12.38 5.42 18.31
N LYS A 78 12.02 6.64 18.70
CA LYS A 78 11.25 6.90 19.92
C LYS A 78 9.86 6.26 19.86
N GLN A 79 9.13 6.43 18.77
CA GLN A 79 7.80 5.81 18.62
C GLN A 79 7.88 4.28 18.63
N LEU A 80 8.87 3.68 17.96
CA LEU A 80 9.13 2.24 18.03
C LEU A 80 9.38 1.76 19.45
N GLN A 81 10.12 2.52 20.27
CA GLN A 81 10.37 2.18 21.67
C GLN A 81 9.12 2.28 22.54
N TYR A 82 8.26 3.29 22.32
CA TYR A 82 6.97 3.37 23.00
C TYR A 82 6.06 2.20 22.62
N LEU A 83 5.96 1.91 21.32
CA LEU A 83 5.15 0.81 20.82
C LEU A 83 5.64 -0.55 21.31
N ARG A 84 6.96 -0.82 21.28
CA ARG A 84 7.55 -2.03 21.85
C ARG A 84 7.15 -2.24 23.30
N ARG A 85 7.22 -1.18 24.10
CA ARG A 85 6.83 -1.24 25.53
C ARG A 85 5.34 -1.55 25.67
N ASN A 86 4.49 -0.91 24.87
CA ASN A 86 3.05 -1.17 24.91
C ASN A 86 2.72 -2.62 24.52
N LEU A 87 3.36 -3.16 23.48
CA LEU A 87 3.20 -4.58 23.11
C LEU A 87 3.64 -5.51 24.25
N GLY A 88 4.77 -5.23 24.91
CA GLY A 88 5.18 -6.00 26.09
C GLY A 88 4.21 -5.89 27.27
N HIS A 89 3.55 -4.74 27.46
CA HIS A 89 2.49 -4.63 28.47
C HIS A 89 1.24 -5.44 28.11
N ILE A 90 0.89 -5.53 26.83
CA ILE A 90 -0.23 -6.37 26.36
C ILE A 90 0.08 -7.84 26.68
N GLU A 91 1.30 -8.30 26.35
CA GLU A 91 1.76 -9.66 26.70
C GLU A 91 1.68 -9.93 28.21
N GLN A 92 2.12 -8.99 29.05
CA GLN A 92 2.06 -9.11 30.51
C GLN A 92 0.63 -9.16 31.04
N LEU A 93 -0.30 -8.37 30.48
CA LEU A 93 -1.71 -8.41 30.86
C LEU A 93 -2.35 -9.75 30.47
N MET A 94 -1.99 -10.29 29.30
CA MET A 94 -2.43 -11.63 28.89
C MET A 94 -1.91 -12.70 29.85
N GLN A 95 -0.65 -12.63 30.27
CA GLN A 95 -0.08 -13.53 31.29
C GLN A 95 -0.77 -13.41 32.65
N ALA A 96 -1.29 -12.23 32.99
CA ALA A 96 -2.10 -12.01 34.20
C ALA A 96 -3.56 -12.51 34.07
N GLY A 97 -3.91 -13.12 32.93
CA GLY A 97 -5.22 -13.72 32.68
C GLY A 97 -6.17 -12.87 31.86
N ALA A 98 -5.69 -11.82 31.17
CA ALA A 98 -6.51 -11.05 30.25
C ALA A 98 -6.74 -11.87 28.97
N LEU A 99 -8.01 -12.05 28.61
CA LEU A 99 -8.39 -12.82 27.42
C LEU A 99 -8.54 -11.91 26.21
N LEU A 100 -8.13 -12.38 25.03
CA LEU A 100 -8.24 -11.63 23.78
C LEU A 100 -9.71 -11.48 23.35
N GLU A 101 -10.56 -12.38 23.80
CA GLU A 101 -12.02 -12.35 23.70
C GLU A 101 -12.62 -11.13 24.43
N GLY A 102 -11.89 -10.55 25.38
CA GLY A 102 -12.24 -9.29 26.03
C GLY A 102 -12.07 -8.06 25.12
N LEU A 103 -11.44 -8.20 23.96
CA LEU A 103 -11.34 -7.15 22.95
C LEU A 103 -12.52 -7.19 22.00
N SER A 104 -12.99 -6.01 21.58
CA SER A 104 -13.89 -5.94 20.43
C SER A 104 -13.20 -6.51 19.18
N ALA A 105 -13.98 -7.04 18.23
CA ALA A 105 -13.45 -7.54 16.96
C ALA A 105 -12.59 -6.49 16.22
N ALA A 106 -12.94 -5.21 16.35
CA ALA A 106 -12.17 -4.10 15.80
C ALA A 106 -10.81 -3.94 16.51
N GLN A 107 -10.76 -4.00 17.84
CA GLN A 107 -9.51 -3.93 18.61
C GLN A 107 -8.62 -5.15 18.36
N TYR A 108 -9.20 -6.34 18.27
CA TYR A 108 -8.46 -7.56 17.95
C TYR A 108 -7.79 -7.46 16.57
N LYS A 109 -8.55 -7.10 15.53
CA LYS A 109 -8.00 -6.85 14.19
C LYS A 109 -6.92 -5.76 14.22
N LYS A 110 -7.17 -4.66 14.95
CA LYS A 110 -6.19 -3.57 15.12
C LYS A 110 -4.90 -4.07 15.78
N LEU A 111 -4.98 -4.96 16.78
CA LEU A 111 -3.81 -5.54 17.45
C LEU A 111 -2.94 -6.35 16.49
N LEU A 112 -3.56 -7.17 15.63
CA LEU A 112 -2.84 -7.95 14.61
C LEU A 112 -2.07 -7.02 13.64
N VAL A 113 -2.76 -6.00 13.14
CA VAL A 113 -2.18 -5.00 12.24
C VAL A 113 -1.06 -4.21 12.92
N ILE A 114 -1.23 -3.82 14.19
CA ILE A 114 -0.22 -3.10 14.98
C ILE A 114 1.06 -3.94 15.15
N ASN A 115 0.93 -5.23 15.42
CA ASN A 115 2.08 -6.13 15.52
C ASN A 115 2.86 -6.19 14.20
N GLU A 116 2.15 -6.30 13.08
CA GLU A 116 2.79 -6.32 11.77
C GLU A 116 3.44 -4.97 11.42
N VAL A 117 2.78 -3.84 11.73
CA VAL A 117 3.38 -2.50 11.61
C VAL A 117 4.67 -2.40 12.44
N TYR A 118 4.65 -2.87 13.68
CA TYR A 118 5.84 -2.87 14.54
C TYR A 118 6.97 -3.68 13.92
N ARG A 119 6.70 -4.92 13.48
CA ARG A 119 7.67 -5.80 12.82
C ARG A 119 8.27 -5.15 11.59
N GLN A 120 7.42 -4.66 10.68
CA GLN A 120 7.85 -4.03 9.43
C GLN A 120 8.72 -2.79 9.68
N GLN A 121 8.26 -1.89 10.55
CA GLN A 121 8.96 -0.65 10.86
C GLN A 121 10.29 -0.91 11.60
N GLN A 122 10.35 -1.92 12.47
CA GLN A 122 11.57 -2.33 13.14
C GLN A 122 12.61 -2.83 12.14
N VAL A 123 12.21 -3.73 11.22
CA VAL A 123 13.09 -4.26 10.16
C VAL A 123 13.61 -3.13 9.27
N MET A 124 12.71 -2.25 8.79
CA MET A 124 13.08 -1.11 7.97
C MET A 124 14.06 -0.17 8.69
N TYR A 125 13.82 0.10 9.99
CA TYR A 125 14.70 0.94 10.80
C TYR A 125 16.10 0.36 10.96
N GLN A 126 16.21 -0.94 11.26
CA GLN A 126 17.46 -1.66 11.47
C GLN A 126 18.27 -1.75 10.17
N LYS A 127 17.61 -2.17 9.07
CA LYS A 127 18.24 -2.31 7.75
C LYS A 127 18.50 -0.97 7.05
N LYS A 128 18.06 0.15 7.65
CA LYS A 128 18.07 1.49 7.02
C LYS A 128 17.39 1.48 5.63
N SER A 129 16.34 0.66 5.48
CA SER A 129 15.57 0.50 4.24
C SER A 129 14.33 1.39 4.26
N GLN A 130 13.82 1.72 3.08
CA GLN A 130 12.50 2.35 2.86
C GLN A 130 11.51 1.40 2.18
N ARG A 131 11.94 0.16 1.90
CA ARG A 131 11.15 -0.89 1.26
C ARG A 131 11.03 -2.10 2.18
N ILE A 132 9.82 -2.64 2.21
CA ILE A 132 9.46 -3.97 2.70
C ILE A 132 8.30 -4.45 1.84
N ASP A 133 8.24 -5.74 1.57
CA ASP A 133 7.13 -6.33 0.83
C ASP A 133 5.87 -6.34 1.73
N ASP A 134 4.70 -6.26 1.12
CA ASP A 134 3.39 -6.15 1.81
C ASP A 134 3.31 -5.03 2.86
N ARG A 135 3.97 -3.90 2.56
CA ARG A 135 4.05 -2.77 3.48
C ARG A 135 2.66 -2.27 3.88
N ILE A 136 2.41 -2.24 5.19
CA ILE A 136 1.23 -1.61 5.76
C ILE A 136 1.43 -0.10 5.76
N VAL A 137 0.48 0.60 5.14
CA VAL A 137 0.50 2.06 4.99
C VAL A 137 -0.67 2.74 5.72
N SER A 138 -1.66 1.97 6.15
CA SER A 138 -2.82 2.41 6.93
C SER A 138 -3.22 1.29 7.90
N ILE A 139 -3.50 1.63 9.16
CA ILE A 139 -3.97 0.65 10.16
C ILE A 139 -5.45 0.33 9.95
N SER A 140 -6.26 1.31 9.55
CA SER A 140 -7.68 1.12 9.25
C SER A 140 -7.93 0.37 7.94
N GLN A 141 -7.03 0.53 6.96
CA GLN A 141 -7.11 -0.11 5.64
C GLN A 141 -5.80 -0.85 5.32
N PRO A 142 -5.50 -1.96 6.02
CA PRO A 142 -4.22 -2.65 5.94
C PRO A 142 -4.01 -3.41 4.62
N HIS A 143 -5.03 -3.52 3.76
CA HIS A 143 -4.95 -4.12 2.43
C HIS A 143 -4.43 -3.14 1.37
N ILE A 144 -4.49 -1.82 1.61
CA ILE A 144 -3.97 -0.84 0.66
C ILE A 144 -2.45 -1.00 0.54
N ARG A 145 -1.94 -0.94 -0.69
CA ARG A 145 -0.51 -1.01 -0.99
C ARG A 145 -0.01 0.28 -1.65
N PRO A 146 1.28 0.61 -1.48
CA PRO A 146 1.92 1.63 -2.29
C PRO A 146 2.11 1.15 -3.74
N ILE A 147 1.63 1.92 -4.71
CA ILE A 147 1.79 1.67 -6.15
C ILE A 147 2.72 2.74 -6.73
N VAL A 148 3.94 2.33 -7.11
CA VAL A 148 4.93 3.26 -7.67
C VAL A 148 4.54 3.62 -9.11
N ARG A 149 4.41 4.92 -9.39
CA ARG A 149 4.18 5.46 -10.73
C ARG A 149 5.43 6.13 -11.27
N GLY A 150 5.73 5.89 -12.55
CA GLY A 150 6.82 6.57 -13.27
C GLY A 150 6.43 7.92 -13.89
N LYS A 151 5.27 8.48 -13.53
CA LYS A 151 4.73 9.74 -14.09
C LYS A 151 5.16 10.94 -13.21
N ALA A 152 5.29 12.12 -13.80
CA ALA A 152 5.66 13.34 -13.08
C ALA A 152 4.57 13.74 -12.08
N GLY A 153 4.95 14.16 -10.86
CA GLY A 153 4.02 14.52 -9.78
C GLY A 153 4.13 13.57 -8.59
N THR A 154 3.12 12.71 -8.40
CA THR A 154 3.08 11.76 -7.28
C THR A 154 3.81 10.46 -7.64
N SER A 155 4.95 10.21 -7.01
CA SER A 155 5.75 9.00 -7.29
C SER A 155 5.11 7.69 -6.80
N VAL A 156 4.18 7.79 -5.84
CA VAL A 156 3.51 6.63 -5.23
C VAL A 156 2.04 6.95 -4.95
N GLU A 157 1.15 6.19 -5.56
CA GLU A 157 -0.29 6.21 -5.30
C GLU A 157 -0.65 5.13 -4.27
N PHE A 158 -1.79 5.30 -3.60
CA PHE A 158 -2.25 4.35 -2.58
C PHE A 158 -3.70 4.01 -2.86
N GLY A 159 -3.96 2.75 -3.19
CA GLY A 159 -5.30 2.30 -3.50
C GLY A 159 -5.30 1.01 -4.32
N ALA A 160 -6.43 0.72 -4.96
CA ALA A 160 -6.56 -0.44 -5.81
C ALA A 160 -5.97 -0.14 -7.20
N LYS A 161 -5.09 -0.99 -7.69
CA LYS A 161 -4.69 -0.98 -9.08
C LYS A 161 -5.81 -1.62 -9.91
N ILE A 162 -6.28 -0.89 -10.90
CA ILE A 162 -7.30 -1.36 -11.84
C ILE A 162 -6.72 -1.39 -13.24
N LEU A 163 -7.13 -2.39 -14.01
CA LEU A 163 -6.84 -2.50 -15.43
C LEU A 163 -8.15 -2.29 -16.19
N VAL A 164 -8.21 -1.23 -16.99
CA VAL A 164 -9.42 -0.78 -17.68
C VAL A 164 -9.19 -0.84 -19.17
N SER A 165 -10.18 -1.35 -19.90
CA SER A 165 -10.23 -1.27 -21.36
C SER A 165 -11.44 -0.47 -21.80
N CYS A 166 -11.26 0.46 -22.73
CA CYS A 166 -12.37 1.22 -23.32
C CYS A 166 -12.73 0.67 -24.70
N LEU A 167 -14.02 0.38 -24.85
CA LEU A 167 -14.70 -0.06 -26.07
C LEU A 167 -15.71 1.01 -26.44
N ASP A 168 -15.38 1.88 -27.38
CA ASP A 168 -16.22 3.00 -27.83
C ASP A 168 -16.83 3.77 -26.64
N GLU A 169 -18.11 3.57 -26.33
CA GLU A 169 -18.84 4.25 -25.24
C GLU A 169 -18.72 3.57 -23.85
N TYR A 170 -18.14 2.37 -23.79
CA TYR A 170 -18.05 1.57 -22.56
C TYR A 170 -16.63 1.51 -22.00
N ALA A 171 -16.52 1.60 -20.68
CA ALA A 171 -15.29 1.29 -19.93
C ALA A 171 -15.48 -0.01 -19.16
N LEU A 172 -14.71 -1.04 -19.51
CA LEU A 172 -14.73 -2.34 -18.85
C LEU A 172 -13.54 -2.45 -17.90
N VAL A 173 -13.82 -2.72 -16.63
CA VAL A 173 -12.79 -3.03 -15.64
C VAL A 173 -12.45 -4.52 -15.75
N TYR A 174 -11.27 -4.81 -16.28
CA TYR A 174 -10.81 -6.17 -16.53
C TYR A 174 -10.24 -6.84 -15.28
N ARG A 175 -9.49 -6.08 -14.47
CA ARG A 175 -8.84 -6.59 -13.26
C ARG A 175 -8.81 -5.51 -12.19
N ILE A 176 -9.09 -5.91 -10.95
CA ILE A 176 -8.92 -5.08 -9.75
C ILE A 176 -8.02 -5.85 -8.79
N SER A 177 -7.00 -5.18 -8.26
CA SER A 177 -6.08 -5.77 -7.29
C SER A 177 -5.57 -4.70 -6.34
N TRP A 178 -5.45 -5.04 -5.06
CA TRP A 178 -4.74 -4.19 -4.09
C TRP A 178 -3.22 -4.30 -4.23
N ASP A 179 -2.75 -5.43 -4.76
CA ASP A 179 -1.33 -5.64 -5.06
C ASP A 179 -0.99 -5.11 -6.45
N ASN A 180 0.25 -4.66 -6.61
CA ASN A 180 0.77 -4.24 -7.90
C ASN A 180 0.96 -5.46 -8.81
N PHE A 181 0.39 -5.43 -10.01
CA PHE A 181 0.58 -6.46 -11.04
C PHE A 181 1.21 -5.86 -12.30
N ASN A 182 1.84 -6.67 -13.14
CA ASN A 182 2.33 -6.23 -14.43
C ASN A 182 1.19 -6.27 -15.46
N GLU A 183 0.66 -5.11 -15.83
CA GLU A 183 -0.47 -4.98 -16.76
C GLU A 183 -0.19 -5.51 -18.18
N SER A 184 1.08 -5.61 -18.58
CA SER A 184 1.43 -6.05 -19.94
C SER A 184 1.10 -7.51 -20.23
N VAL A 185 0.98 -8.35 -19.21
CA VAL A 185 0.69 -9.79 -19.38
C VAL A 185 -0.78 -10.04 -19.68
N ASP A 186 -1.65 -9.13 -19.24
CA ASP A 186 -3.11 -9.27 -19.34
C ASP A 186 -3.66 -8.83 -20.71
N LEU A 187 -2.84 -8.19 -21.57
CA LEU A 187 -3.30 -7.60 -22.84
C LEU A 187 -3.97 -8.60 -23.79
N LYS A 188 -3.42 -9.81 -23.89
CA LYS A 188 -3.96 -10.83 -24.81
C LYS A 188 -5.36 -11.24 -24.39
N ASP A 189 -5.54 -11.48 -23.10
CA ASP A 189 -6.82 -11.88 -22.55
C ASP A 189 -7.85 -10.76 -22.66
N GLN A 190 -7.43 -9.49 -22.55
CA GLN A 190 -8.32 -8.35 -22.83
C GLN A 190 -8.76 -8.27 -24.30
N ILE A 191 -7.87 -8.58 -25.24
CA ILE A 191 -8.20 -8.61 -26.67
C ILE A 191 -9.16 -9.77 -26.98
N GLU A 192 -8.98 -10.93 -26.35
CA GLU A 192 -9.93 -12.04 -26.49
C GLU A 192 -11.27 -11.74 -25.83
N ALA A 193 -11.27 -11.09 -24.67
CA ALA A 193 -12.50 -10.61 -24.04
C ALA A 193 -13.23 -9.57 -24.92
N TYR A 194 -12.49 -8.65 -25.55
CA TYR A 194 -13.04 -7.73 -26.55
C TYR A 194 -13.74 -8.51 -27.67
N LYS A 195 -13.06 -9.48 -28.27
CA LYS A 195 -13.63 -10.29 -29.36
C LYS A 195 -14.84 -11.10 -28.91
N SER A 196 -14.82 -11.65 -27.70
CA SER A 196 -15.96 -12.37 -27.14
C SER A 196 -17.17 -11.45 -26.97
N TYR A 197 -16.96 -10.16 -26.68
CA TYR A 197 -18.02 -9.18 -26.44
C TYR A 197 -18.57 -8.57 -27.73
N THR A 198 -17.69 -8.23 -28.68
CA THR A 198 -18.06 -7.53 -29.92
C THR A 198 -18.24 -8.46 -31.12
N GLY A 199 -17.81 -9.72 -31.01
CA GLY A 199 -17.76 -10.69 -32.10
C GLY A 199 -16.57 -10.55 -33.03
N CYS A 200 -15.73 -9.52 -32.87
CA CYS A 200 -14.60 -9.25 -33.77
C CYS A 200 -13.34 -8.78 -33.03
N TYR A 201 -12.16 -8.94 -33.63
CA TYR A 201 -10.94 -8.37 -33.08
C TYR A 201 -10.92 -6.84 -33.26
N PRO A 202 -10.29 -6.08 -32.34
CA PRO A 202 -10.17 -4.64 -32.51
C PRO A 202 -9.22 -4.34 -33.68
N GLU A 203 -9.55 -3.35 -34.50
CA GLU A 203 -8.67 -2.92 -35.61
C GLU A 203 -7.33 -2.39 -35.08
N SER A 204 -7.36 -1.66 -33.96
CA SER A 204 -6.18 -1.15 -33.28
C SER A 204 -6.28 -1.22 -31.76
N VAL A 205 -5.11 -1.33 -31.13
CA VAL A 205 -4.92 -1.32 -29.67
C VAL A 205 -3.99 -0.17 -29.28
N HIS A 206 -4.50 0.72 -28.45
CA HIS A 206 -3.81 1.90 -27.94
C HIS A 206 -3.41 1.65 -26.49
N VAL A 207 -2.10 1.55 -26.23
CA VAL A 207 -1.56 1.14 -24.93
C VAL A 207 -0.26 1.85 -24.59
N ASP A 208 0.02 1.94 -23.29
CA ASP A 208 1.26 2.49 -22.75
C ASP A 208 2.50 1.65 -23.11
N LYS A 209 3.70 2.22 -22.88
CA LYS A 209 4.96 1.59 -23.31
C LYS A 209 5.15 0.16 -22.76
N ILE A 210 4.71 -0.08 -21.53
CA ILE A 210 4.89 -1.36 -20.82
C ILE A 210 4.20 -2.53 -21.53
N TYR A 211 3.07 -2.30 -22.19
CA TYR A 211 2.31 -3.31 -22.94
C TYR A 211 3.00 -3.77 -24.23
N ARG A 212 3.96 -3.01 -24.74
CA ARG A 212 4.53 -3.21 -26.08
C ARG A 212 5.64 -4.26 -26.11
N THR A 213 5.42 -5.39 -25.44
CA THR A 213 6.34 -6.54 -25.39
C THR A 213 6.45 -7.22 -26.77
N ARG A 214 7.51 -8.02 -26.99
CA ARG A 214 7.65 -8.80 -28.23
C ARG A 214 6.49 -9.78 -28.43
N GLN A 215 6.06 -10.43 -27.35
CA GLN A 215 4.96 -11.38 -27.36
C GLN A 215 3.63 -10.70 -27.73
N ASN A 216 3.34 -9.53 -27.16
CA ASN A 216 2.11 -8.78 -27.48
C ASN A 216 2.11 -8.26 -28.91
N ARG A 217 3.27 -7.84 -29.42
CA ARG A 217 3.40 -7.43 -30.83
C ARG A 217 3.17 -8.57 -31.81
N ALA A 218 3.77 -9.73 -31.54
CA ALA A 218 3.57 -10.92 -32.37
C ALA A 218 2.09 -11.31 -32.39
N TYR A 219 1.46 -11.35 -31.22
CA TYR A 219 0.04 -11.65 -31.05
C TYR A 219 -0.86 -10.72 -31.86
N CYS A 220 -0.66 -9.40 -31.75
CA CYS A 220 -1.42 -8.42 -32.51
C CYS A 220 -1.16 -8.56 -34.02
N LYS A 221 0.09 -8.75 -34.44
CA LYS A 221 0.46 -8.89 -35.86
C LYS A 221 -0.19 -10.11 -36.50
N GLU A 222 -0.19 -11.26 -35.82
CA GLU A 222 -0.82 -12.50 -36.29
C GLU A 222 -2.33 -12.34 -36.54
N ARG A 223 -2.99 -11.43 -35.82
CA ARG A 223 -4.44 -11.18 -35.89
C ARG A 223 -4.79 -9.92 -36.70
N GLY A 224 -3.82 -9.29 -37.36
CA GLY A 224 -4.04 -8.05 -38.12
C GLY A 224 -4.34 -6.81 -37.27
N ILE A 225 -4.09 -6.86 -35.96
CA ILE A 225 -4.38 -5.78 -35.01
C ILE A 225 -3.22 -4.77 -35.02
N ARG A 226 -3.51 -3.48 -35.26
CA ARG A 226 -2.51 -2.41 -35.21
C ARG A 226 -2.23 -1.99 -33.77
N MET A 227 -1.01 -2.18 -33.28
CA MET A 227 -0.61 -1.73 -31.94
C MET A 227 0.05 -0.35 -31.99
N SER A 228 -0.35 0.57 -31.12
CA SER A 228 0.14 1.96 -31.13
C SER A 228 1.62 2.12 -30.70
N GLY A 229 2.21 3.22 -31.18
CA GLY A 229 3.55 3.69 -30.79
C GLY A 229 4.73 3.10 -31.60
N PRO A 230 5.95 3.66 -31.44
CA PRO A 230 7.12 3.30 -32.24
C PRO A 230 7.49 1.81 -32.14
N ARG A 231 8.19 1.29 -33.16
CA ARG A 231 8.77 -0.07 -33.17
C ARG A 231 9.73 -0.24 -31.98
N LEU A 232 9.87 -1.48 -31.50
CA LEU A 232 10.88 -1.80 -30.48
C LEU A 232 12.28 -1.70 -31.09
N GLY A 233 13.21 -1.06 -30.37
CA GLY A 233 14.61 -0.91 -30.79
C GLY A 233 15.05 0.54 -30.92
N ARG A 234 16.28 0.75 -31.40
CA ARG A 234 16.81 2.08 -31.69
C ARG A 234 15.99 2.71 -32.82
N PRO A 235 15.62 4.01 -32.72
CA PRO A 235 15.01 4.72 -33.84
C PRO A 235 15.88 4.56 -35.10
N PRO A 236 15.28 4.38 -36.29
CA PRO A 236 16.05 4.37 -37.53
C PRO A 236 16.84 5.67 -37.65
N LYS A 237 18.09 5.61 -38.13
CA LYS A 237 18.94 6.80 -38.32
C LYS A 237 18.29 7.85 -39.25
N ASN A 238 17.44 7.41 -40.17
CA ASN A 238 16.72 8.27 -41.11
C ASN A 238 15.22 8.10 -40.87
N VAL A 239 14.59 9.11 -40.30
CA VAL A 239 13.14 9.27 -40.34
C VAL A 239 12.87 10.17 -41.54
N SER A 240 12.50 9.59 -42.68
CA SER A 240 11.91 10.37 -43.77
C SER A 240 10.60 10.94 -43.26
N GLN A 241 10.53 12.27 -43.13
CA GLN A 241 9.27 12.97 -42.89
C GLN A 241 8.41 12.77 -44.13
N SER A 242 7.23 12.18 -43.93
CA SER A 242 6.12 12.16 -44.89
C SER A 242 4.97 12.94 -44.30
#